data_AF-A0A3N0XIW1-F1
#
_entry.id   AF-A0A3N0XIW1-F1
#
_cell.length_a   1.000
_cell.length_b   1.000
_cell.length_c   1.000
_cell.angle_alpha   90.00
_cell.angle_beta   90.00
_cell.angle_gamma   90.00
#
_symmetry.space_group_name_H-M   'P 1'
#
loop_
_entity.id
_entity.type
_entity.pdbx_description
1 polymer ?
#
loop_
_entity_poly.entity_id
_entity_poly.type
_entity_poly.pdbx_seq_one_letter_code
_entity_poly.pdbx_strand_id
1 'polypeptide(L)'
;MDLCVIVLLSLCGLLRGQETTDPISLDDCCKDGKDRGQESQDCTSMPLISESTTCRIAQEQCCATVLDDNICTSGINKAKDRGSCEGLLFSSTCETKTAKMCCACCLLGRAAQEQGLSCDLTLAVGYQCGVVSRACCVDRLPNVDGKLTPDLQPSQGDALNTEDQCRAAGCAQRCLNGTCACLVGYKLKADRKTCEDINECLLGSHHCQPGERCINTLGSYRCQREVSCGTGYELTDNNKCEDVNECRNYPGRLCAHKCENILGSYKCSCTTGFKLADDGRNCDDLNECDSNPCSQECANVYGSYQCYCRRGYQLSDMDGITCEDIDECALPTGGHICSYRCHNTPGSFHCTCPATGYTLAPNGRSCQDIDECLTGTHSCTESQSCFNIQGGYKCLNFDCPVNYRRSGDTRCERLPCNQSSECLALPVRITYYHLTFPTKIPIPTNIFRMGPSNSVLGDDIEVAIVDGNQGGYFAAKRLDHGGVLVVQKPITLPQDFEISLEMKLRRFGHLSVYLFKIRLFVTPDELSNAIIE
;
A
#
# COMPACT_ATOMS: atom_id res chain seq x y z
N MET A 1 54.75 -23.57 24.50
CA MET A 1 54.09 -23.02 23.31
C MET A 1 52.77 -22.38 23.75
N ASP A 2 52.78 -21.59 24.82
CA ASP A 2 53.24 -20.18 24.96
C ASP A 2 52.08 -19.22 24.61
N LEU A 3 51.30 -18.75 25.61
CA LEU A 3 51.49 -17.54 26.49
C LEU A 3 51.44 -16.22 25.69
N CYS A 4 50.75 -15.12 26.06
CA CYS A 4 50.15 -14.63 27.33
C CYS A 4 49.23 -13.41 27.00
N VAL A 5 48.00 -13.28 27.54
CA VAL A 5 47.54 -12.39 28.66
C VAL A 5 47.68 -10.87 28.39
N ILE A 6 46.61 -10.11 28.07
CA ILE A 6 45.62 -9.38 28.91
C ILE A 6 46.14 -8.11 29.66
N VAL A 7 45.70 -6.93 29.14
CA VAL A 7 45.09 -5.74 29.80
C VAL A 7 45.92 -4.77 30.69
N LEU A 8 45.57 -3.47 30.54
CA LEU A 8 45.73 -2.25 31.39
C LEU A 8 46.97 -1.34 31.23
N LEU A 9 46.79 -0.13 30.68
CA LEU A 9 46.80 1.16 31.43
C LEU A 9 46.78 2.42 30.55
N SER A 10 45.96 3.36 31.02
CA SER A 10 45.82 4.78 30.68
C SER A 10 47.09 5.61 30.99
N LEU A 11 47.13 6.81 30.41
CA LEU A 11 48.03 7.96 30.65
C LEU A 11 49.40 7.99 29.92
N CYS A 12 49.43 8.71 28.81
CA CYS A 12 50.58 9.54 28.45
C CYS A 12 50.12 10.77 27.66
N GLY A 13 49.71 11.81 28.40
CA GLY A 13 49.67 13.16 27.88
C GLY A 13 51.02 13.85 28.11
N LEU A 14 51.30 14.83 27.25
CA LEU A 14 52.28 15.92 27.38
C LEU A 14 53.77 15.62 27.06
N LEU A 15 54.18 15.99 25.84
CA LEU A 15 55.08 17.15 25.53
C LEU A 15 56.02 16.89 24.34
N ARG A 16 55.73 17.52 23.19
CA ARG A 16 56.61 18.00 22.11
C ARG A 16 55.68 18.42 20.95
N GLY A 17 55.72 19.61 20.36
CA GLY A 17 56.52 20.81 20.53
C GLY A 17 55.72 21.98 19.95
N GLN A 18 56.08 23.17 20.42
CA GLN A 18 55.42 24.45 20.16
C GLN A 18 55.81 24.94 18.75
N GLU A 19 54.92 24.77 17.77
CA GLU A 19 54.92 25.60 16.56
C GLU A 19 54.08 26.85 16.87
N THR A 20 54.76 27.99 16.92
CA THR A 20 54.15 29.31 16.99
C THR A 20 53.48 29.61 15.64
N THR A 21 52.20 29.25 15.49
CA THR A 21 51.36 29.79 14.42
C THR A 21 50.94 31.20 14.80
N ASP A 22 51.39 32.19 14.04
CA ASP A 22 50.96 33.58 14.18
C ASP A 22 49.41 33.66 14.17
N PRO A 23 48.80 34.57 14.96
CA PRO A 23 47.35 34.72 14.98
C PRO A 23 46.84 35.14 13.60
N ILE A 24 45.99 34.30 13.00
CA ILE A 24 45.36 34.54 11.69
C ILE A 24 44.64 35.89 11.71
N SER A 25 45.03 36.80 10.82
CA SER A 25 44.45 38.13 10.75
C SER A 25 43.13 38.12 9.96
N LEU A 26 42.33 39.18 10.12
CA LEU A 26 41.11 39.38 9.32
C LEU A 26 41.40 39.46 7.81
N ASP A 27 42.56 39.98 7.43
CA ASP A 27 42.98 40.05 6.03
C ASP A 27 43.30 38.65 5.48
N ASP A 28 43.89 37.77 6.28
CA ASP A 28 44.15 36.37 5.89
C ASP A 28 42.83 35.59 5.71
N CYS A 29 41.85 35.83 6.60
CA CYS A 29 40.49 35.30 6.48
C CYS A 29 39.78 35.79 5.20
N CYS A 30 39.84 37.09 4.91
CA CYS A 30 39.23 37.60 3.69
C CYS A 30 39.96 37.10 2.43
N LYS A 31 41.29 36.94 2.48
CA LYS A 31 42.09 36.42 1.37
C LYS A 31 41.73 34.97 1.06
N ASP A 32 41.64 34.11 2.05
CA ASP A 32 41.17 32.72 1.88
C ASP A 32 39.74 32.67 1.30
N GLY A 33 38.84 33.52 1.81
CA GLY A 33 37.50 33.66 1.24
C GLY A 33 37.51 34.05 -0.24
N LYS A 34 38.35 35.01 -0.64
CA LYS A 34 38.51 35.42 -2.05
C LYS A 34 39.03 34.30 -2.93
N ASP A 35 40.05 33.58 -2.49
CA ASP A 35 40.66 32.49 -3.25
C ASP A 35 39.62 31.38 -3.51
N ARG A 36 38.79 31.04 -2.52
CA ARG A 36 37.69 30.08 -2.68
C ARG A 36 36.56 30.57 -3.60
N GLY A 37 36.26 31.87 -3.55
CA GLY A 37 35.33 32.50 -4.49
C GLY A 37 35.82 32.44 -5.93
N GLN A 38 37.13 32.56 -6.18
CA GLN A 38 37.72 32.38 -7.51
C GLN A 38 37.56 30.94 -8.01
N GLU A 39 37.60 29.96 -7.11
CA GLU A 39 37.36 28.53 -7.41
C GLU A 39 35.87 28.18 -7.58
N SER A 40 34.95 29.15 -7.47
CA SER A 40 33.49 28.93 -7.58
C SER A 40 32.92 27.96 -6.54
N GLN A 41 33.49 27.93 -5.32
CA GLN A 41 33.00 27.11 -4.20
C GLN A 41 31.76 27.74 -3.53
N ASP A 42 30.95 26.91 -2.84
CA ASP A 42 29.79 27.39 -2.06
C ASP A 42 30.25 28.11 -0.80
N CYS A 43 30.04 29.43 -0.74
CA CYS A 43 30.49 30.28 0.35
C CYS A 43 29.83 29.97 1.71
N THR A 44 28.73 29.22 1.77
CA THR A 44 28.02 28.90 3.02
C THR A 44 28.50 27.61 3.70
N SER A 45 29.24 26.76 2.98
CA SER A 45 29.68 25.44 3.43
C SER A 45 31.21 25.27 3.38
N MET A 46 31.95 26.37 3.38
CA MET A 46 33.42 26.35 3.27
C MET A 46 34.12 25.89 4.57
N PRO A 47 35.28 25.22 4.46
CA PRO A 47 36.16 24.97 5.60
C PRO A 47 36.65 26.28 6.21
N LEU A 48 36.40 26.48 7.51
CA LEU A 48 36.86 27.66 8.24
C LEU A 48 38.36 27.52 8.56
N ILE A 49 39.13 28.58 8.32
CA ILE A 49 40.56 28.61 8.70
C ILE A 49 40.74 29.02 10.16
N SER A 50 39.68 29.50 10.82
CA SER A 50 39.67 29.90 12.23
C SER A 50 38.29 29.71 12.84
N GLU A 51 38.24 29.35 14.13
CA GLU A 51 37.02 29.27 14.96
C GLU A 51 36.44 30.66 15.32
N SER A 52 37.11 31.75 14.95
CA SER A 52 36.63 33.11 15.18
C SER A 52 35.40 33.41 14.33
N THR A 53 34.30 33.81 14.98
CA THR A 53 33.07 34.27 14.30
C THR A 53 33.33 35.44 13.35
N THR A 54 34.29 36.31 13.68
CA THR A 54 34.66 37.46 12.86
C THR A 54 35.45 37.01 11.61
N CYS A 55 36.31 35.99 11.75
CA CYS A 55 37.03 35.39 10.62
C CYS A 55 36.06 34.66 9.68
N ARG A 56 35.10 33.91 10.22
CA ARG A 56 34.04 33.26 9.45
C ARG A 56 33.25 34.27 8.62
N ILE A 57 32.78 35.35 9.26
CA ILE A 57 32.04 36.41 8.54
C ILE A 57 32.92 37.01 7.44
N ALA A 58 34.20 37.27 7.70
CA ALA A 58 35.13 37.79 6.70
C ALA A 58 35.35 36.81 5.52
N GLN A 59 35.52 35.51 5.80
CA GLN A 59 35.64 34.46 4.77
C GLN A 59 34.39 34.37 3.90
N GLU A 60 33.21 34.27 4.52
CA GLU A 60 31.92 34.15 3.82
C GLU A 60 31.61 35.37 2.95
N GLN A 61 31.78 36.58 3.50
CA GLN A 61 31.47 37.82 2.77
C GLN A 61 32.46 38.09 1.64
N CYS A 62 33.76 37.82 1.86
CA CYS A 62 34.77 38.01 0.81
C CYS A 62 34.65 36.97 -0.31
N CYS A 63 34.23 35.73 0.00
CA CYS A 63 33.89 34.72 -1.01
C CYS A 63 32.67 35.14 -1.85
N ALA A 64 31.57 35.52 -1.18
CA ALA A 64 30.33 35.91 -1.85
C ALA A 64 30.54 37.11 -2.79
N THR A 65 31.36 38.08 -2.36
CA THR A 65 31.70 39.25 -3.19
C THR A 65 32.40 38.85 -4.50
N VAL A 66 33.35 37.91 -4.47
CA VAL A 66 34.05 37.45 -5.68
C VAL A 66 33.11 36.70 -6.62
N LEU A 67 32.20 35.88 -6.09
CA LEU A 67 31.19 35.20 -6.91
C LEU A 67 30.25 36.21 -7.58
N ASP A 68 29.75 37.19 -6.82
CA ASP A 68 28.89 38.24 -7.35
C ASP A 68 29.59 39.08 -8.43
N ASP A 69 30.86 39.42 -8.23
CA ASP A 69 31.69 40.14 -9.22
C ASP A 69 31.89 39.32 -10.50
N ASN A 70 32.15 38.01 -10.38
CA ASN A 70 32.31 37.10 -11.54
C ASN A 70 31.00 36.99 -12.33
N ILE A 71 29.86 36.84 -11.63
CA ILE A 71 28.53 36.77 -12.22
C ILE A 71 28.17 38.09 -12.91
N CYS A 72 28.45 39.22 -12.25
CA CYS A 72 28.22 40.56 -12.80
C CYS A 72 29.08 40.80 -14.05
N THR A 73 30.36 40.40 -14.02
CA THR A 73 31.29 40.48 -15.14
C THR A 73 30.82 39.66 -16.34
N SER A 74 30.29 38.45 -16.10
CA SER A 74 29.66 37.63 -17.14
C SER A 74 28.46 38.34 -17.79
N GLY A 75 27.63 39.01 -16.99
CA GLY A 75 26.54 39.86 -17.47
C GLY A 75 27.03 41.02 -18.34
N ILE A 76 28.08 41.72 -17.90
CA ILE A 76 28.71 42.82 -18.64
C ILE A 76 29.27 42.35 -19.99
N ASN A 77 30.03 41.26 -20.00
CA ASN A 77 30.61 40.72 -21.23
C ASN A 77 29.51 40.32 -22.23
N LYS A 78 28.41 39.75 -21.75
CA LYS A 78 27.26 39.42 -22.60
C LYS A 78 26.61 40.65 -23.25
N ALA A 79 26.56 41.77 -22.54
CA ALA A 79 26.12 43.05 -23.09
C ALA A 79 27.11 43.62 -24.14
N LYS A 80 28.42 43.42 -23.94
CA LYS A 80 29.45 43.81 -24.92
C LYS A 80 29.40 42.96 -26.18
N ASP A 81 29.29 41.63 -26.05
CA ASP A 81 29.44 40.68 -27.16
C ASP A 81 28.19 40.54 -28.04
N ARG A 82 26.98 40.60 -27.44
CA ARG A 82 25.72 40.26 -28.15
C ARG A 82 24.69 41.37 -28.19
N GLY A 83 24.90 42.48 -27.48
CA GLY A 83 23.97 43.60 -27.44
C GLY A 83 22.59 43.29 -26.85
N SER A 84 22.39 42.13 -26.22
CA SER A 84 21.12 41.73 -25.61
C SER A 84 21.31 40.87 -24.36
N CYS A 85 20.42 41.10 -23.38
CA CYS A 85 20.38 40.37 -22.10
C CYS A 85 19.30 39.26 -22.05
N GLU A 86 18.58 39.03 -23.15
CA GLU A 86 17.46 38.07 -23.22
C GLU A 86 17.94 36.60 -23.11
N GLY A 87 19.20 36.31 -23.43
CA GLY A 87 19.76 34.96 -23.30
C GLY A 87 20.03 34.49 -21.85
N LEU A 88 19.57 35.20 -20.82
CA LEU A 88 19.73 34.85 -19.39
C LEU A 88 18.42 34.33 -18.75
N LEU A 89 17.43 33.91 -19.56
CA LEU A 89 16.03 33.75 -19.18
C LEU A 89 15.60 32.41 -18.53
N PHE A 90 16.50 31.57 -18.02
CA PHE A 90 16.10 30.22 -17.56
C PHE A 90 16.41 29.85 -16.11
N SER A 91 16.41 30.82 -15.19
CA SER A 91 16.41 30.52 -13.75
C SER A 91 16.01 31.74 -12.90
N SER A 92 15.21 31.52 -11.87
CA SER A 92 14.80 32.52 -10.87
C SER A 92 15.70 32.52 -9.62
N THR A 93 16.99 32.20 -9.76
CA THR A 93 17.97 32.27 -8.67
C THR A 93 18.48 33.71 -8.45
N CYS A 94 19.12 33.97 -7.31
CA CYS A 94 19.71 35.28 -7.01
C CYS A 94 20.81 35.65 -8.02
N GLU A 95 21.60 34.66 -8.43
CA GLU A 95 22.72 34.77 -9.37
C GLU A 95 22.28 35.29 -10.76
N THR A 96 21.16 34.79 -11.29
CA THR A 96 20.65 35.26 -12.59
C THR A 96 20.11 36.69 -12.53
N LYS A 97 19.61 37.13 -11.37
CA LYS A 97 19.19 38.53 -11.17
C LYS A 97 20.40 39.47 -11.19
N THR A 98 21.51 39.10 -10.54
CA THR A 98 22.75 39.89 -10.54
C THR A 98 23.34 40.02 -11.94
N ALA A 99 23.49 38.91 -12.68
CA ALA A 99 23.99 38.93 -14.06
C ALA A 99 23.10 39.77 -15.00
N LYS A 100 21.76 39.63 -14.87
CA LYS A 100 20.79 40.36 -15.70
C LYS A 100 20.80 41.86 -15.40
N MET A 101 20.91 42.23 -14.12
CA MET A 101 21.08 43.62 -13.72
C MET A 101 22.34 44.22 -14.34
N CYS A 102 23.51 43.59 -14.14
CA CYS A 102 24.77 44.09 -14.68
C CYS A 102 24.79 44.18 -16.22
N CYS A 103 24.18 43.20 -16.90
CA CYS A 103 24.01 43.23 -18.35
C CYS A 103 23.15 44.44 -18.80
N ALA A 104 21.99 44.65 -18.19
CA ALA A 104 21.09 45.75 -18.54
C ALA A 104 21.72 47.11 -18.26
N CYS A 105 22.41 47.25 -17.13
CA CYS A 105 23.13 48.46 -16.76
C CYS A 105 24.28 48.76 -17.73
N CYS A 106 25.00 47.74 -18.19
CA CYS A 106 26.04 47.92 -19.20
C CYS A 106 25.49 48.38 -20.55
N LEU A 107 24.34 47.84 -20.99
CA LEU A 107 23.64 48.30 -22.20
C LEU A 107 23.18 49.76 -22.09
N LEU A 108 22.72 50.20 -20.91
CA LEU A 108 22.39 51.61 -20.67
C LEU A 108 23.61 52.52 -20.86
N GLY A 109 24.77 52.10 -20.36
CA GLY A 109 26.04 52.81 -20.56
C GLY A 109 26.43 52.93 -22.04
N ARG A 110 26.29 51.84 -22.79
CA ARG A 110 26.56 51.82 -24.23
C ARG A 110 25.57 52.67 -25.02
N ALA A 111 24.28 52.60 -24.69
CA ALA A 111 23.27 53.42 -25.34
C ALA A 111 23.53 54.92 -25.12
N ALA A 112 23.98 55.31 -23.91
CA ALA A 112 24.40 56.68 -23.64
C ALA A 112 25.60 57.09 -24.52
N GLN A 113 26.59 56.21 -24.68
CA GLN A 113 27.75 56.43 -25.55
C GLN A 113 27.37 56.57 -27.02
N GLU A 114 26.51 55.68 -27.54
CA GLU A 114 26.03 55.67 -28.93
C GLU A 114 25.20 56.92 -29.28
N GLN A 115 24.50 57.49 -28.30
CA GLN A 115 23.74 58.74 -28.43
C GLN A 115 24.58 60.00 -28.18
N GLY A 116 25.89 59.86 -27.95
CA GLY A 116 26.79 60.99 -27.67
C GLY A 116 26.50 61.69 -26.34
N LEU A 117 25.79 61.04 -25.42
CA LEU A 117 25.49 61.55 -24.08
C LEU A 117 26.69 61.36 -23.15
N SER A 118 26.80 62.22 -22.13
CA SER A 118 27.83 62.06 -21.10
C SER A 118 27.65 60.74 -20.35
N CYS A 119 28.75 60.04 -20.09
CA CYS A 119 28.78 58.83 -19.27
C CYS A 119 28.43 59.06 -17.79
N ASP A 120 28.19 60.32 -17.41
CA ASP A 120 27.62 60.72 -16.11
C ASP A 120 26.10 60.95 -16.18
N LEU A 121 25.40 60.23 -17.06
CA LEU A 121 23.95 60.33 -17.19
C LEU A 121 23.27 60.03 -15.84
N THR A 122 22.56 61.00 -15.28
CA THR A 122 21.79 60.86 -14.04
C THR A 122 20.50 60.09 -14.31
N LEU A 123 20.61 58.78 -14.47
CA LEU A 123 19.49 57.86 -14.38
C LEU A 123 19.29 57.49 -12.90
N ALA A 124 18.04 57.48 -12.42
CA ALA A 124 17.69 57.03 -11.07
C ALA A 124 17.78 55.49 -10.96
N VAL A 125 18.97 54.95 -11.20
CA VAL A 125 19.30 53.53 -11.09
C VAL A 125 20.09 53.30 -9.79
N GLY A 126 20.00 52.09 -9.22
CA GLY A 126 20.74 51.76 -7.99
C GLY A 126 22.26 51.95 -8.14
N TYR A 127 22.96 52.23 -7.04
CA TYR A 127 24.41 52.52 -7.01
C TYR A 127 25.25 51.54 -7.85
N GLN A 128 25.03 50.24 -7.66
CA GLN A 128 25.74 49.18 -8.39
C GLN A 128 25.50 49.25 -9.91
N CYS A 129 24.28 49.56 -10.34
CA CYS A 129 23.93 49.74 -11.74
C CYS A 129 24.61 50.97 -12.35
N GLY A 130 24.71 52.06 -11.59
CA GLY A 130 25.38 53.29 -12.02
C GLY A 130 26.87 53.09 -12.29
N VAL A 131 27.55 52.32 -11.43
CA VAL A 131 28.98 51.99 -11.60
C VAL A 131 29.19 51.15 -12.88
N VAL A 132 28.39 50.11 -13.09
CA VAL A 132 28.48 49.25 -14.27
C VAL A 132 28.15 50.01 -15.56
N SER A 133 27.12 50.84 -15.55
CA SER A 133 26.74 51.68 -16.69
C SER A 133 27.86 52.65 -17.07
N ARG A 134 28.49 53.29 -16.08
CA ARG A 134 29.61 54.19 -16.34
C ARG A 134 30.82 53.46 -16.92
N ALA A 135 31.17 52.30 -16.35
CA ALA A 135 32.29 51.48 -16.83
C ALA A 135 32.10 51.08 -18.30
N CYS A 136 30.89 50.66 -18.70
CA CYS A 136 30.60 50.29 -20.08
C CYS A 136 30.47 51.47 -21.05
N CYS A 137 30.20 52.69 -20.56
CA CYS A 137 30.13 53.89 -21.40
C CYS A 137 31.51 54.42 -21.79
N VAL A 138 32.52 54.23 -20.94
CA VAL A 138 33.90 54.73 -21.17
C VAL A 138 34.72 53.77 -22.03
N ASP A 139 34.33 52.51 -22.13
CA ASP A 139 35.05 51.48 -22.88
C ASP A 139 34.88 51.69 -24.41
N ARG A 140 35.97 51.96 -25.14
CA ARG A 140 36.00 52.06 -26.62
C ARG A 140 36.51 50.74 -27.20
N LEU A 141 35.84 50.21 -28.23
CA LEU A 141 36.34 49.09 -29.03
C LEU A 141 37.64 49.47 -29.77
N PRO A 142 38.69 48.63 -29.77
CA PRO A 142 39.79 48.77 -30.72
C PRO A 142 39.31 48.39 -32.13
N ASN A 143 39.42 49.32 -33.06
CA ASN A 143 38.98 49.14 -34.45
C ASN A 143 40.09 48.50 -35.29
N VAL A 144 39.72 47.51 -36.10
CA VAL A 144 40.57 46.88 -37.12
C VAL A 144 40.49 47.73 -38.40
N ASP A 145 41.65 47.90 -39.03
CA ASP A 145 41.95 48.50 -40.34
C ASP A 145 42.05 50.03 -40.48
N GLY A 146 43.27 50.46 -40.85
CA GLY A 146 43.65 51.86 -41.04
C GLY A 146 43.61 52.37 -42.47
N LYS A 147 43.29 53.66 -42.62
CA LYS A 147 43.91 54.58 -43.60
C LYS A 147 43.59 56.06 -43.27
N LEU A 148 44.57 56.93 -43.46
CA LEU A 148 44.56 58.38 -43.22
C LEU A 148 43.68 59.19 -44.22
N THR A 149 42.87 60.12 -43.65
CA THR A 149 42.56 61.56 -43.96
C THR A 149 42.30 62.04 -45.42
N PRO A 150 41.55 63.16 -45.70
CA PRO A 150 41.37 64.37 -44.87
C PRO A 150 39.99 65.10 -44.84
N ASP A 151 39.89 66.00 -43.85
CA ASP A 151 39.10 67.24 -43.73
C ASP A 151 37.58 67.28 -44.00
N LEU A 152 36.83 67.47 -42.91
CA LEU A 152 35.91 68.62 -42.74
C LEU A 152 35.81 68.95 -41.24
N GLN A 153 36.04 70.22 -40.92
CA GLN A 153 36.35 70.79 -39.61
C GLN A 153 35.25 70.64 -38.55
N PRO A 154 35.61 70.58 -37.25
CA PRO A 154 34.71 70.81 -36.13
C PRO A 154 34.58 72.31 -35.83
N SER A 155 33.34 72.79 -35.70
CA SER A 155 33.05 74.13 -35.16
C SER A 155 33.29 74.16 -33.65
N GLN A 156 34.47 74.65 -33.29
CA GLN A 156 34.90 75.41 -32.11
C GLN A 156 34.08 75.38 -30.79
N GLY A 157 34.80 74.99 -29.73
CA GLY A 157 34.69 75.48 -28.35
C GLY A 157 34.27 74.41 -27.33
N ASP A 158 35.06 73.96 -26.35
CA ASP A 158 36.41 74.32 -25.90
C ASP A 158 36.91 73.22 -24.92
N ALA A 159 38.22 73.03 -24.90
CA ALA A 159 39.07 72.46 -23.84
C ALA A 159 38.90 70.98 -23.40
N LEU A 160 39.69 70.15 -24.06
CA LEU A 160 40.42 69.00 -23.51
C LEU A 160 41.08 69.36 -22.15
N ASN A 161 40.62 68.77 -21.04
CA ASN A 161 41.35 68.85 -19.76
C ASN A 161 42.28 67.65 -19.62
N THR A 162 43.58 67.92 -19.71
CA THR A 162 44.67 67.03 -19.31
C THR A 162 44.58 66.72 -17.81
N GLU A 163 44.66 65.44 -17.42
CA GLU A 163 44.72 64.95 -16.02
C GLU A 163 45.77 65.68 -15.13
N ASP A 164 46.77 66.33 -15.74
CA ASP A 164 47.85 67.02 -15.02
C ASP A 164 47.47 68.36 -14.36
N GLN A 165 46.41 69.05 -14.82
CA GLN A 165 45.98 70.32 -14.17
C GLN A 165 45.20 70.10 -12.86
N CYS A 166 44.54 68.95 -12.70
CA CYS A 166 43.66 68.70 -11.56
C CYS A 166 44.39 68.16 -10.33
N ARG A 167 45.59 67.56 -10.49
CA ARG A 167 46.48 67.23 -9.37
C ARG A 167 47.07 68.46 -8.68
N ALA A 168 47.33 69.54 -9.41
CA ALA A 168 47.82 70.81 -8.85
C ALA A 168 46.72 71.65 -8.14
N ALA A 169 45.46 71.50 -8.56
CA ALA A 169 44.32 72.23 -7.98
C ALA A 169 43.81 71.64 -6.64
N GLY A 170 44.06 70.36 -6.37
CA GLY A 170 43.68 69.69 -5.13
C GLY A 170 42.17 69.41 -4.99
N CYS A 171 41.48 69.17 -6.10
CA CYS A 171 40.03 68.91 -6.11
C CYS A 171 39.69 67.50 -5.60
N ALA A 172 38.69 67.38 -4.72
CA ALA A 172 38.34 66.12 -4.08
C ALA A 172 37.55 65.14 -4.96
N GLN A 173 36.81 65.62 -5.97
CA GLN A 173 35.94 64.78 -6.80
C GLN A 173 36.10 65.03 -8.30
N ARG A 174 35.64 66.17 -8.83
CA ARG A 174 35.75 66.54 -10.25
C ARG A 174 36.46 67.88 -10.41
N CYS A 175 37.02 68.10 -11.60
CA CYS A 175 37.73 69.31 -11.97
C CYS A 175 37.35 69.65 -13.42
N LEU A 176 36.79 70.84 -13.61
CA LEU A 176 36.31 71.35 -14.89
C LEU A 176 37.06 72.67 -15.15
N ASN A 177 37.93 72.71 -16.16
CA ASN A 177 38.71 73.89 -16.57
C ASN A 177 39.41 74.61 -15.39
N GLY A 178 40.09 73.86 -14.52
CA GLY A 178 40.82 74.41 -13.36
C GLY A 178 39.96 74.80 -12.15
N THR A 179 38.63 74.64 -12.21
CA THR A 179 37.72 74.80 -11.06
C THR A 179 37.21 73.46 -10.56
N CYS A 180 37.22 73.25 -9.24
CA CYS A 180 36.72 72.03 -8.64
C CYS A 180 35.19 71.97 -8.69
N ALA A 181 34.67 70.83 -9.10
CA ALA A 181 33.26 70.52 -9.14
C ALA A 181 32.99 69.25 -8.33
N CYS A 182 31.77 69.14 -7.80
CA CYS A 182 31.35 67.97 -7.03
C CYS A 182 30.50 67.04 -7.89
N LEU A 183 30.52 65.76 -7.54
CA LEU A 183 29.58 64.77 -8.07
C LEU A 183 28.17 65.14 -7.64
N VAL A 184 27.18 64.74 -8.42
CA VAL A 184 25.76 64.91 -8.07
C VAL A 184 25.50 64.24 -6.72
N GLY A 185 24.74 64.91 -5.85
CA GLY A 185 24.56 64.52 -4.44
C GLY A 185 25.60 65.13 -3.49
N TYR A 186 26.55 65.94 -3.99
CA TYR A 186 27.53 66.65 -3.17
C TYR A 186 27.57 68.15 -3.50
N LYS A 187 27.78 68.99 -2.49
CA LYS A 187 28.00 70.44 -2.63
C LYS A 187 29.45 70.82 -2.35
N LEU A 188 29.95 71.81 -3.09
CA LEU A 188 31.31 72.30 -2.94
C LEU A 188 31.41 73.13 -1.66
N LYS A 189 32.37 72.78 -0.79
CA LYS A 189 32.63 73.55 0.43
C LYS A 189 33.23 74.92 0.11
N ALA A 190 33.22 75.80 1.10
CA ALA A 190 33.75 77.16 0.98
C ALA A 190 35.25 77.22 0.57
N ASP A 191 36.00 76.13 0.78
CA ASP A 191 37.39 75.99 0.33
C ASP A 191 37.53 75.84 -1.20
N ARG A 192 36.41 75.70 -1.93
CA ARG A 192 36.32 75.49 -3.37
C ARG A 192 37.12 74.29 -3.87
N LYS A 193 37.40 73.32 -3.00
CA LYS A 193 38.22 72.13 -3.29
C LYS A 193 37.60 70.84 -2.81
N THR A 194 36.96 70.84 -1.64
CA THR A 194 36.35 69.65 -1.06
C THR A 194 34.84 69.63 -1.26
N CYS A 195 34.29 68.43 -1.35
CA CYS A 195 32.87 68.20 -1.58
C CYS A 195 32.27 67.57 -0.33
N GLU A 196 31.18 68.15 0.16
CA GLU A 196 30.37 67.53 1.21
C GLU A 196 29.09 66.97 0.64
N ASP A 197 28.67 65.87 1.23
CA ASP A 197 27.42 65.21 0.94
C ASP A 197 26.23 66.15 1.18
N ILE A 198 25.28 66.16 0.25
CA ILE A 198 24.01 66.87 0.40
C ILE A 198 23.09 65.98 1.21
N ASN A 199 22.75 66.40 2.43
CA ASN A 199 21.82 65.62 3.23
C ASN A 199 20.36 65.90 2.84
N GLU A 200 19.81 65.11 1.93
CA GLU A 200 18.44 65.30 1.42
C GLU A 200 17.38 65.09 2.50
N CYS A 201 17.69 64.31 3.54
CA CYS A 201 16.81 64.08 4.68
C CYS A 201 16.68 65.32 5.59
N LEU A 202 17.74 66.11 5.72
CA LEU A 202 17.71 67.38 6.45
C LEU A 202 17.12 68.52 5.62
N LEU A 203 17.33 68.48 4.30
CA LEU A 203 16.86 69.51 3.37
C LEU A 203 15.40 69.32 2.93
N GLY A 204 14.78 68.17 3.25
CA GLY A 204 13.41 67.86 2.86
C GLY A 204 13.23 67.64 1.35
N SER A 205 14.33 67.46 0.61
CA SER A 205 14.35 67.23 -0.84
C SER A 205 14.26 65.74 -1.20
N HIS A 206 13.82 64.89 -0.27
CA HIS A 206 13.67 63.45 -0.46
C HIS A 206 12.26 63.10 -0.96
N HIS A 207 12.14 62.14 -1.86
CA HIS A 207 10.86 61.68 -2.42
C HIS A 207 10.34 60.42 -1.70
N CYS A 208 10.48 60.38 -0.36
CA CYS A 208 10.01 59.26 0.45
C CYS A 208 8.49 59.30 0.63
N GLN A 209 7.84 58.14 0.55
CA GLN A 209 6.39 58.03 0.72
C GLN A 209 5.97 58.28 2.19
N PRO A 210 4.71 58.68 2.46
CA PRO A 210 4.21 58.78 3.82
C PRO A 210 4.35 57.45 4.60
N GLY A 211 5.14 57.43 5.68
CA GLY A 211 5.46 56.22 6.46
C GLY A 211 6.87 55.65 6.23
N GLU A 212 7.67 56.29 5.37
CA GLU A 212 9.08 55.95 5.15
C GLU A 212 10.01 56.96 5.85
N ARG A 213 11.03 56.47 6.56
CA ARG A 213 12.12 57.30 7.08
C ARG A 213 13.17 57.52 6.01
N CYS A 214 13.59 58.76 5.84
CA CYS A 214 14.74 59.09 5.00
C CYS A 214 16.05 58.73 5.71
N ILE A 215 16.97 58.08 5.00
CA ILE A 215 18.33 57.79 5.45
C ILE A 215 19.31 58.42 4.47
N ASN A 216 20.10 59.36 4.98
CA ASN A 216 21.13 60.00 4.19
C ASN A 216 22.29 59.03 3.94
N THR A 217 22.78 59.00 2.71
CA THR A 217 23.93 58.19 2.28
C THR A 217 24.92 59.07 1.53
N LEU A 218 26.19 58.68 1.46
CA LEU A 218 27.17 59.49 0.74
C LEU A 218 26.81 59.56 -0.76
N GLY A 219 26.39 60.74 -1.22
CA GLY A 219 26.04 61.09 -2.59
C GLY A 219 24.57 60.85 -2.97
N SER A 220 23.70 60.48 -2.02
CA SER A 220 22.27 60.23 -2.26
C SER A 220 21.50 60.01 -0.94
N TYR A 221 20.22 59.68 -1.02
CA TYR A 221 19.43 59.16 0.10
C TYR A 221 18.75 57.85 -0.27
N ARG A 222 18.31 57.11 0.75
CA ARG A 222 17.36 56.02 0.58
C ARG A 222 16.21 56.15 1.57
N CYS A 223 15.03 55.79 1.12
CA CYS A 223 13.84 55.70 1.97
C CYS A 223 13.76 54.29 2.55
N GLN A 224 13.65 54.18 3.87
CA GLN A 224 13.45 52.92 4.56
C GLN A 224 12.08 52.96 5.23
N ARG A 225 11.23 51.96 4.99
CA ARG A 225 9.95 51.83 5.69
C ARG A 225 10.20 51.64 7.20
N GLU A 226 9.52 52.43 8.04
CA GLU A 226 9.65 52.34 9.50
C GLU A 226 8.94 51.10 10.06
N VAL A 227 7.87 50.66 9.41
CA VAL A 227 7.06 49.53 9.87
C VAL A 227 7.45 48.27 9.09
N SER A 228 8.20 47.40 9.75
CA SER A 228 8.27 45.98 9.38
C SER A 228 7.22 45.25 10.20
N CYS A 229 6.22 44.67 9.53
CA CYS A 229 5.12 43.97 10.21
C CYS A 229 5.53 42.62 10.85
N GLY A 230 6.80 42.22 10.72
CA GLY A 230 7.27 40.90 11.15
C GLY A 230 6.83 39.79 10.20
N THR A 231 7.18 38.55 10.52
CA THR A 231 6.77 37.37 9.75
C THR A 231 5.29 37.05 10.00
N GLY A 232 4.52 36.75 8.94
CA GLY A 232 3.11 36.37 9.05
C GLY A 232 2.11 37.54 8.94
N TYR A 233 2.59 38.77 8.72
CA TYR A 233 1.72 39.96 8.60
C TYR A 233 2.04 40.74 7.33
N GLU A 234 1.00 41.31 6.71
CA GLU A 234 1.10 42.15 5.51
C GLU A 234 0.73 43.59 5.85
N LEU A 235 1.49 44.54 5.29
CA LEU A 235 1.25 45.96 5.49
C LEU A 235 0.16 46.42 4.52
N THR A 236 -0.97 46.85 5.08
CA THR A 236 -2.06 47.45 4.31
C THR A 236 -1.75 48.90 3.92
N ASP A 237 -2.49 49.43 2.93
CA ASP A 237 -2.37 50.82 2.45
C ASP A 237 -2.51 51.89 3.55
N ASN A 238 -3.10 51.52 4.70
CA ASN A 238 -3.29 52.38 5.86
C ASN A 238 -2.15 52.30 6.89
N ASN A 239 -0.98 51.75 6.52
CA ASN A 239 0.15 51.49 7.41
C ASN A 239 -0.22 50.63 8.63
N LYS A 240 -1.18 49.71 8.48
CA LYS A 240 -1.55 48.73 9.52
C LYS A 240 -1.07 47.35 9.11
N CYS A 241 -0.51 46.63 10.07
CA CYS A 241 -0.14 45.23 9.90
C CYS A 241 -1.38 44.37 10.13
N GLU A 242 -1.84 43.73 9.07
CA GLU A 242 -2.91 42.74 9.15
C GLU A 242 -2.33 41.34 8.98
N ASP A 243 -2.94 40.40 9.69
CA ASP A 243 -2.54 39.00 9.68
C ASP A 243 -2.75 38.39 8.29
N VAL A 244 -1.74 37.70 7.78
CA VAL A 244 -1.84 37.00 6.49
C VAL A 244 -2.57 35.70 6.74
N ASN A 245 -3.78 35.55 6.22
CA ASN A 245 -4.49 34.29 6.35
C ASN A 245 -3.90 33.22 5.42
N GLU A 246 -2.93 32.44 5.89
CA GLU A 246 -2.23 31.48 5.03
C GLU A 246 -3.17 30.36 4.57
N CYS A 247 -4.10 29.93 5.42
CA CYS A 247 -5.08 28.90 5.08
C CYS A 247 -5.99 29.30 3.90
N ARG A 248 -6.32 30.59 3.79
CA ARG A 248 -7.09 31.14 2.66
C ARG A 248 -6.23 31.39 1.44
N ASN A 249 -4.99 31.83 1.63
CA ASN A 249 -4.07 32.20 0.55
C ASN A 249 -3.44 30.97 -0.13
N TYR A 250 -3.27 29.86 0.59
CA TYR A 250 -2.67 28.62 0.08
C TYR A 250 -3.53 27.37 0.41
N PRO A 251 -4.78 27.31 -0.09
CA PRO A 251 -5.71 26.23 0.26
C PRO A 251 -5.17 24.87 -0.20
N GLY A 252 -5.18 23.89 0.72
CA GLY A 252 -4.76 22.51 0.46
C GLY A 252 -3.26 22.30 0.21
N ARG A 253 -2.42 23.32 0.40
CA ARG A 253 -0.94 23.23 0.23
C ARG A 253 -0.15 23.28 1.53
N LEU A 254 -0.73 23.84 2.60
CA LEU A 254 -0.04 24.07 3.87
C LEU A 254 -0.13 22.90 4.84
N CYS A 255 -1.30 22.26 4.89
CA CYS A 255 -1.61 21.16 5.80
C CYS A 255 -2.21 20.01 4.99
N ALA A 256 -1.91 18.77 5.38
CA ALA A 256 -2.48 17.59 4.74
C ALA A 256 -4.01 17.49 4.93
N HIS A 257 -4.50 17.81 6.13
CA HIS A 257 -5.93 17.69 6.49
C HIS A 257 -6.60 19.04 6.79
N LYS A 258 -6.44 19.58 8.01
CA LYS A 258 -7.11 20.82 8.44
C LYS A 258 -6.10 21.92 8.72
N CYS A 259 -6.40 23.14 8.25
CA CYS A 259 -5.62 24.35 8.48
C CYS A 259 -6.45 25.34 9.30
N GLU A 260 -5.89 25.84 10.40
CA GLU A 260 -6.46 26.89 11.24
C GLU A 260 -5.54 28.11 11.22
N ASN A 261 -6.08 29.27 10.87
CA ASN A 261 -5.33 30.51 10.85
C ASN A 261 -5.18 31.06 12.27
N ILE A 262 -3.95 31.40 12.68
CA ILE A 262 -3.67 32.02 13.97
C ILE A 262 -2.94 33.34 13.75
N LEU A 263 -2.94 34.24 14.72
CA LEU A 263 -2.25 35.52 14.52
C LEU A 263 -0.73 35.31 14.32
N GLY A 264 -0.23 35.72 13.16
CA GLY A 264 1.16 35.67 12.73
C GLY A 264 1.60 34.31 12.15
N SER A 265 0.70 33.33 12.02
CA SER A 265 1.02 32.00 11.48
C SER A 265 -0.25 31.16 11.22
N TYR A 266 -0.09 29.85 11.04
CA TYR A 266 -1.19 28.89 10.96
C TYR A 266 -0.86 27.63 11.76
N LYS A 267 -1.89 26.85 12.07
CA LYS A 267 -1.78 25.57 12.76
C LYS A 267 -2.46 24.47 11.93
N CYS A 268 -1.75 23.36 11.73
CA CYS A 268 -2.34 22.18 11.12
C CYS A 268 -2.91 21.23 12.17
N SER A 269 -3.99 20.54 11.82
CA SER A 269 -4.55 19.44 12.61
C SER A 269 -5.02 18.31 11.71
N CYS A 270 -5.04 17.10 12.27
CA CYS A 270 -5.41 15.88 11.56
C CYS A 270 -6.85 15.47 11.89
N THR A 271 -7.50 14.79 10.95
CA THR A 271 -8.77 14.10 11.19
C THR A 271 -8.57 12.89 12.09
N THR A 272 -9.67 12.36 12.63
CA THR A 272 -9.67 11.08 13.38
C THR A 272 -9.00 9.98 12.56
N GLY A 273 -8.23 9.11 13.23
CA GLY A 273 -7.42 8.06 12.59
C GLY A 273 -6.00 8.49 12.20
N PHE A 274 -5.61 9.73 12.51
CA PHE A 274 -4.30 10.26 12.14
C PHE A 274 -3.67 11.09 13.26
N LYS A 275 -2.34 11.13 13.29
CA LYS A 275 -1.55 11.99 14.16
C LYS A 275 -0.74 13.00 13.35
N LEU A 276 -0.48 14.17 13.92
CA LEU A 276 0.35 15.18 13.26
C LEU A 276 1.81 14.69 13.25
N ALA A 277 2.43 14.70 12.09
CA ALA A 277 3.83 14.33 11.90
C ALA A 277 4.77 15.39 12.50
N ASP A 278 6.05 15.05 12.65
CA ASP A 278 7.08 15.93 13.24
C ASP A 278 7.31 17.24 12.45
N ASP A 279 6.93 17.25 11.16
CA ASP A 279 6.98 18.45 10.32
C ASP A 279 5.87 19.48 10.63
N GLY A 280 4.91 19.11 11.49
CA GLY A 280 3.79 19.94 11.90
C GLY A 280 2.76 20.22 10.79
N ARG A 281 2.82 19.50 9.65
CA ARG A 281 1.99 19.75 8.45
C ARG A 281 1.32 18.50 7.91
N ASN A 282 2.04 17.37 7.92
CA ASN A 282 1.57 16.09 7.44
C ASN A 282 0.86 15.30 8.53
N CYS A 283 0.02 14.37 8.11
CA CYS A 283 -0.76 13.53 9.00
C CYS A 283 -0.38 12.08 8.75
N ASP A 284 0.28 11.47 9.73
CA ASP A 284 0.63 10.06 9.70
C ASP A 284 -0.57 9.25 10.19
N ASP A 285 -0.78 8.12 9.54
CA ASP A 285 -1.79 7.15 9.92
C ASP A 285 -1.54 6.66 11.34
N LEU A 286 -2.59 6.66 12.17
CA LEU A 286 -2.50 6.16 13.53
C LEU A 286 -2.80 4.66 13.50
N ASN A 287 -1.83 3.84 13.88
CA ASN A 287 -2.04 2.40 13.93
C ASN A 287 -2.86 2.00 15.16
N GLU A 288 -4.18 1.89 15.02
CA GLU A 288 -5.04 1.49 16.15
C GLU A 288 -4.78 0.05 16.61
N CYS A 289 -4.21 -0.81 15.74
CA CYS A 289 -3.90 -2.20 16.07
C CYS A 289 -2.83 -2.35 17.17
N ASP A 290 -2.02 -1.32 17.44
CA ASP A 290 -1.02 -1.35 18.52
C ASP A 290 -1.68 -1.52 19.90
N SER A 291 -2.96 -1.16 20.04
CA SER A 291 -3.76 -1.34 21.26
C SER A 291 -4.47 -2.71 21.36
N ASN A 292 -4.33 -3.57 20.35
CA ASN A 292 -5.07 -4.84 20.20
C ASN A 292 -6.59 -4.68 20.41
N PRO A 293 -7.28 -3.83 19.63
CA PRO A 293 -8.70 -3.57 19.81
C PRO A 293 -9.57 -4.77 19.43
N CYS A 294 -9.13 -5.58 18.45
CA CYS A 294 -9.84 -6.73 17.92
C CYS A 294 -9.71 -7.96 18.83
N SER A 295 -10.78 -8.75 18.92
CA SER A 295 -10.74 -10.02 19.67
C SER A 295 -9.77 -11.07 19.10
N GLN A 296 -9.47 -10.99 17.79
CA GLN A 296 -8.60 -11.92 17.08
C GLN A 296 -7.56 -11.18 16.24
N GLU A 297 -7.78 -11.00 14.94
CA GLU A 297 -6.81 -10.40 14.04
C GLU A 297 -7.18 -8.93 13.75
N CYS A 298 -6.16 -8.07 13.68
CA CYS A 298 -6.32 -6.65 13.39
C CYS A 298 -5.42 -6.30 12.21
N ALA A 299 -5.95 -5.59 11.21
CA ALA A 299 -5.14 -4.95 10.20
C ALA A 299 -5.36 -3.45 10.22
N ASN A 300 -4.25 -2.72 10.24
CA ASN A 300 -4.26 -1.27 10.12
C ASN A 300 -4.58 -0.88 8.68
N VAL A 301 -5.52 0.04 8.48
CA VAL A 301 -5.91 0.54 7.15
C VAL A 301 -5.82 2.05 7.15
N TYR A 302 -5.64 2.67 6.00
CA TYR A 302 -5.48 4.13 5.96
C TYR A 302 -6.70 4.86 6.57
N GLY A 303 -6.48 5.56 7.68
CA GLY A 303 -7.45 6.31 8.48
C GLY A 303 -8.29 5.50 9.45
N SER A 304 -8.03 4.19 9.63
CA SER A 304 -8.78 3.33 10.56
C SER A 304 -8.12 1.95 10.75
N TYR A 305 -8.86 0.99 11.29
CA TYR A 305 -8.45 -0.40 11.38
C TYR A 305 -9.61 -1.33 11.04
N GLN A 306 -9.30 -2.57 10.66
CA GLN A 306 -10.27 -3.61 10.41
C GLN A 306 -9.94 -4.86 11.23
N CYS A 307 -10.97 -5.40 11.87
CA CYS A 307 -10.87 -6.66 12.59
C CYS A 307 -11.24 -7.83 11.67
N TYR A 308 -10.47 -8.91 11.75
CA TYR A 308 -10.73 -10.14 11.02
C TYR A 308 -10.82 -11.31 11.98
N CYS A 309 -11.69 -12.25 11.62
CA CYS A 309 -11.91 -13.47 12.37
C CYS A 309 -11.22 -14.64 11.68
N ARG A 310 -10.65 -15.53 12.49
CA ARG A 310 -10.09 -16.81 12.04
C ARG A 310 -11.21 -17.67 11.45
N ARG A 311 -10.82 -18.69 10.69
CA ARG A 311 -11.77 -19.68 10.15
C ARG A 311 -12.60 -20.30 11.27
N GLY A 312 -13.90 -20.47 11.03
CA GLY A 312 -14.87 -20.96 12.02
C GLY A 312 -15.49 -19.86 12.89
N TYR A 313 -15.11 -18.59 12.70
CA TYR A 313 -15.67 -17.45 13.42
C TYR A 313 -16.22 -16.41 12.43
N GLN A 314 -17.21 -15.64 12.90
CA GLN A 314 -17.77 -14.51 12.18
C GLN A 314 -17.63 -13.23 13.02
N LEU A 315 -17.48 -12.09 12.33
CA LEU A 315 -17.41 -10.79 13.00
C LEU A 315 -18.81 -10.39 13.46
N SER A 316 -18.93 -9.95 14.72
CA SER A 316 -20.21 -9.54 15.29
C SER A 316 -20.75 -8.30 14.57
N ASP A 317 -22.00 -8.37 14.13
CA ASP A 317 -22.68 -7.25 13.46
C ASP A 317 -22.94 -6.05 14.40
N MET A 318 -22.81 -6.25 15.71
CA MET A 318 -23.13 -5.24 16.72
C MET A 318 -21.98 -4.27 16.99
N ASP A 319 -20.75 -4.78 17.06
CA ASP A 319 -19.55 -3.98 17.42
C ASP A 319 -18.48 -3.95 16.32
N GLY A 320 -18.50 -4.88 15.36
CA GLY A 320 -17.49 -4.98 14.32
C GLY A 320 -16.08 -5.31 14.82
N ILE A 321 -15.95 -5.83 16.05
CA ILE A 321 -14.66 -6.03 16.75
C ILE A 321 -14.57 -7.44 17.37
N THR A 322 -15.70 -7.98 17.83
CA THR A 322 -15.76 -9.28 18.48
C THR A 322 -15.99 -10.38 17.44
N CYS A 323 -15.21 -11.46 17.53
CA CYS A 323 -15.37 -12.65 16.70
C CYS A 323 -16.17 -13.69 17.47
N GLU A 324 -17.33 -14.02 16.94
CA GLU A 324 -18.25 -15.02 17.49
C GLU A 324 -18.08 -16.34 16.74
N ASP A 325 -18.19 -17.43 17.48
CA ASP A 325 -18.10 -18.78 16.93
C ASP A 325 -19.27 -19.05 15.98
N ILE A 326 -18.98 -19.63 14.82
CA ILE A 326 -20.04 -20.04 13.87
C ILE A 326 -20.54 -21.39 14.33
N ASP A 327 -21.75 -21.45 14.87
CA ASP A 327 -22.37 -22.73 15.20
C ASP A 327 -22.79 -23.45 13.91
N GLU A 328 -21.91 -24.32 13.39
CA GLU A 328 -22.17 -25.03 12.15
C GLU A 328 -23.33 -26.03 12.28
N CYS A 329 -23.65 -26.47 13.50
CA CYS A 329 -24.78 -27.37 13.77
C CYS A 329 -26.11 -26.62 13.71
N ALA A 330 -26.14 -25.33 14.05
CA ALA A 330 -27.34 -24.48 14.02
C ALA A 330 -27.63 -23.84 12.64
N LEU A 331 -26.74 -23.98 11.66
CA LEU A 331 -26.95 -23.44 10.32
C LEU A 331 -28.14 -24.11 9.60
N PRO A 332 -28.83 -23.44 8.66
CA PRO A 332 -29.93 -24.03 7.88
C PRO A 332 -29.51 -25.26 7.04
N THR A 333 -28.22 -25.36 6.72
CA THR A 333 -27.58 -26.52 6.07
C THR A 333 -26.95 -27.48 7.09
N GLY A 334 -26.89 -27.09 8.37
CA GLY A 334 -26.22 -27.76 9.49
C GLY A 334 -26.75 -29.15 9.80
N GLY A 335 -28.06 -29.36 9.68
CA GLY A 335 -28.70 -30.68 9.83
C GLY A 335 -28.24 -31.75 8.83
N HIS A 336 -27.47 -31.38 7.81
CA HIS A 336 -26.90 -32.31 6.82
C HIS A 336 -25.37 -32.38 6.83
N ILE A 337 -24.69 -31.70 7.77
CA ILE A 337 -23.24 -31.72 7.86
C ILE A 337 -22.74 -33.07 8.41
N CYS A 338 -23.43 -33.60 9.42
CA CYS A 338 -23.16 -34.90 10.03
C CYS A 338 -24.25 -35.90 9.64
N SER A 339 -23.90 -37.17 9.46
CA SER A 339 -24.87 -38.23 9.19
C SER A 339 -25.65 -38.70 10.42
N TYR A 340 -25.24 -38.31 11.63
CA TYR A 340 -25.94 -38.66 12.88
C TYR A 340 -26.02 -37.46 13.83
N ARG A 341 -24.99 -37.18 14.63
CA ARG A 341 -25.01 -36.09 15.62
C ARG A 341 -23.88 -35.11 15.41
N CYS A 342 -24.20 -33.82 15.45
CA CYS A 342 -23.26 -32.71 15.34
C CYS A 342 -22.99 -32.09 16.72
N HIS A 343 -21.73 -31.77 16.99
CA HIS A 343 -21.33 -31.05 18.20
C HIS A 343 -20.50 -29.83 17.82
N ASN A 344 -21.03 -28.65 18.11
CA ASN A 344 -20.33 -27.40 17.89
C ASN A 344 -19.17 -27.24 18.89
N THR A 345 -18.06 -26.68 18.43
CA THR A 345 -16.86 -26.41 19.23
C THR A 345 -16.24 -25.07 18.81
N PRO A 346 -15.53 -24.34 19.68
CA PRO A 346 -14.93 -23.08 19.27
C PRO A 346 -14.01 -23.21 18.04
N GLY A 347 -14.42 -22.59 16.93
CA GLY A 347 -13.75 -22.55 15.63
C GLY A 347 -14.01 -23.75 14.72
N SER A 348 -14.85 -24.72 15.12
CA SER A 348 -15.13 -25.92 14.33
C SER A 348 -16.31 -26.74 14.86
N PHE A 349 -16.52 -27.94 14.32
CA PHE A 349 -17.47 -28.90 14.85
C PHE A 349 -16.90 -30.31 14.71
N HIS A 350 -17.51 -31.26 15.40
CA HIS A 350 -17.23 -32.68 15.17
C HIS A 350 -18.51 -33.50 15.13
N CYS A 351 -18.50 -34.53 14.30
CA CYS A 351 -19.60 -35.47 14.18
C CYS A 351 -19.33 -36.72 15.01
N THR A 352 -20.38 -37.26 15.62
CA THR A 352 -20.33 -38.56 16.31
C THR A 352 -21.31 -39.53 15.66
N CYS A 353 -21.05 -40.82 15.83
CA CYS A 353 -21.90 -41.92 15.37
C CYS A 353 -22.46 -42.71 16.56
N PRO A 354 -23.54 -43.49 16.39
CA PRO A 354 -24.03 -44.38 17.43
C PRO A 354 -22.89 -45.26 17.95
N ALA A 355 -22.76 -45.36 19.27
CA ALA A 355 -21.68 -46.13 19.90
C ALA A 355 -21.76 -47.64 19.59
N THR A 356 -22.91 -48.11 19.13
CA THR A 356 -23.18 -49.51 18.78
C THR A 356 -23.33 -49.65 17.27
N GLY A 357 -22.50 -50.51 16.65
CA GLY A 357 -22.66 -50.93 15.25
C GLY A 357 -22.15 -49.95 14.19
N TYR A 358 -21.70 -48.74 14.56
CA TYR A 358 -21.19 -47.75 13.59
C TYR A 358 -19.87 -47.13 14.02
N THR A 359 -19.09 -46.74 13.02
CA THR A 359 -17.85 -45.97 13.19
C THR A 359 -17.84 -44.74 12.30
N LEU A 360 -17.10 -43.71 12.70
CA LEU A 360 -16.97 -42.49 11.91
C LEU A 360 -16.08 -42.77 10.69
N ALA A 361 -16.62 -42.50 9.51
CA ALA A 361 -15.91 -42.64 8.25
C ALA A 361 -14.72 -41.67 8.17
N PRO A 362 -13.73 -41.91 7.28
CA PRO A 362 -12.54 -41.07 7.17
C PRO A 362 -12.81 -39.59 6.84
N ASN A 363 -14.00 -39.28 6.31
CA ASN A 363 -14.43 -37.90 6.06
C ASN A 363 -14.81 -37.12 7.34
N GLY A 364 -14.84 -37.79 8.50
CA GLY A 364 -15.19 -37.19 9.79
C GLY A 364 -16.66 -36.79 9.91
N ARG A 365 -17.52 -37.23 8.99
CA ARG A 365 -18.92 -36.76 8.86
C ARG A 365 -19.94 -37.88 8.71
N SER A 366 -19.57 -38.95 8.04
CA SER A 366 -20.48 -40.06 7.75
C SER A 366 -20.29 -41.21 8.71
N CYS A 367 -21.37 -41.92 9.01
CA CYS A 367 -21.32 -43.13 9.81
C CYS A 367 -21.28 -44.36 8.91
N GLN A 368 -20.30 -45.21 9.11
CA GLN A 368 -20.13 -46.46 8.41
C GLN A 368 -20.47 -47.61 9.36
N ASP A 369 -21.27 -48.54 8.87
CA ASP A 369 -21.59 -49.78 9.54
C ASP A 369 -20.32 -50.60 9.84
N ILE A 370 -20.23 -51.16 11.04
CA ILE A 370 -19.14 -52.06 11.45
C ILE A 370 -19.53 -53.46 11.04
N ASP A 371 -18.80 -54.06 10.10
CA ASP A 371 -19.05 -55.45 9.72
C ASP A 371 -18.53 -56.42 10.80
N GLU A 372 -19.39 -56.79 11.77
CA GLU A 372 -18.96 -57.65 12.87
C GLU A 372 -18.58 -59.07 12.43
N CYS A 373 -19.07 -59.49 11.25
CA CYS A 373 -18.72 -60.77 10.66
C CYS A 373 -17.29 -60.75 10.10
N LEU A 374 -16.84 -59.63 9.54
CA LEU A 374 -15.46 -59.46 9.07
C LEU A 374 -14.48 -59.17 10.20
N THR A 375 -14.89 -58.39 11.21
CA THR A 375 -14.03 -58.07 12.35
C THR A 375 -13.92 -59.23 13.35
N GLY A 376 -14.82 -60.21 13.27
CA GLY A 376 -14.87 -61.34 14.20
C GLY A 376 -15.39 -60.98 15.59
N THR A 377 -16.08 -59.84 15.74
CA THR A 377 -16.67 -59.40 17.02
C THR A 377 -18.08 -59.93 17.24
N HIS A 378 -18.58 -60.79 16.35
CA HIS A 378 -19.89 -61.43 16.44
C HIS A 378 -19.92 -62.58 17.46
N SER A 379 -21.09 -62.84 18.05
CA SER A 379 -21.32 -63.88 19.07
C SER A 379 -22.00 -65.14 18.50
N CYS A 380 -21.75 -65.48 17.23
CA CYS A 380 -22.38 -66.63 16.57
C CYS A 380 -21.71 -67.95 16.96
N THR A 381 -22.49 -69.03 17.06
CA THR A 381 -21.93 -70.38 17.30
C THR A 381 -21.28 -70.95 16.04
N GLU A 382 -20.39 -71.95 16.16
CA GLU A 382 -19.71 -72.59 15.01
C GLU A 382 -20.69 -73.21 13.99
N SER A 383 -21.89 -73.58 14.42
CA SER A 383 -22.97 -74.08 13.56
C SER A 383 -23.76 -72.99 12.83
N GLN A 384 -23.53 -71.71 13.14
CA GLN A 384 -24.25 -70.58 12.58
C GLN A 384 -23.35 -69.78 11.64
N SER A 385 -23.93 -69.29 10.55
CA SER A 385 -23.28 -68.33 9.66
C SER A 385 -23.60 -66.90 10.11
N CYS A 386 -22.59 -66.06 10.22
CA CYS A 386 -22.76 -64.64 10.51
C CYS A 386 -23.23 -63.89 9.25
N PHE A 387 -24.24 -63.04 9.41
CA PHE A 387 -24.72 -62.14 8.37
C PHE A 387 -24.71 -60.70 8.88
N ASN A 388 -23.94 -59.84 8.22
CA ASN A 388 -23.85 -58.43 8.58
C ASN A 388 -25.12 -57.68 8.16
N ILE A 389 -25.65 -56.84 9.04
CA ILE A 389 -26.83 -55.99 8.81
C ILE A 389 -26.53 -54.56 9.24
N GLN A 390 -27.29 -53.60 8.73
CA GLN A 390 -27.06 -52.20 9.10
C GLN A 390 -27.29 -51.97 10.61
N GLY A 391 -26.22 -51.65 11.34
CA GLY A 391 -26.16 -51.45 12.79
C GLY A 391 -25.90 -52.72 13.61
N GLY A 392 -25.50 -53.84 13.00
CA GLY A 392 -25.20 -55.07 13.74
C GLY A 392 -25.10 -56.34 12.89
N TYR A 393 -25.31 -57.49 13.51
CA TYR A 393 -25.26 -58.78 12.79
C TYR A 393 -26.39 -59.73 13.20
N LYS A 394 -26.63 -60.74 12.36
CA LYS A 394 -27.55 -61.86 12.61
C LYS A 394 -26.83 -63.18 12.43
N CYS A 395 -26.98 -64.06 13.42
CA CYS A 395 -26.49 -65.44 13.34
C CYS A 395 -27.59 -66.33 12.77
N LEU A 396 -27.35 -66.89 11.59
CA LEU A 396 -28.34 -67.63 10.84
C LEU A 396 -27.91 -69.09 10.71
N ASN A 397 -28.83 -70.00 10.98
CA ASN A 397 -28.67 -71.40 10.64
C ASN A 397 -29.28 -71.68 9.27
N PHE A 398 -28.63 -72.57 8.52
CA PHE A 398 -29.02 -72.97 7.18
C PHE A 398 -29.18 -74.49 7.11
N ASP A 399 -30.44 -74.93 6.95
CA ASP A 399 -30.80 -76.33 6.79
C ASP A 399 -31.68 -76.52 5.55
N CYS A 400 -31.38 -77.56 4.76
CA CYS A 400 -32.21 -77.90 3.60
C CYS A 400 -33.44 -78.71 4.03
N PRO A 401 -34.63 -78.43 3.45
CA PRO A 401 -35.82 -79.24 3.70
C PRO A 401 -35.65 -80.71 3.27
N VAL A 402 -36.51 -81.58 3.80
CA VAL A 402 -36.57 -82.99 3.39
C VAL A 402 -36.74 -83.10 1.86
N ASN A 403 -36.06 -84.08 1.24
CA ASN A 403 -35.96 -84.28 -0.21
C ASN A 403 -35.06 -83.30 -0.97
N TYR A 404 -34.27 -82.50 -0.27
CA TYR A 404 -33.23 -81.67 -0.86
C TYR A 404 -31.86 -82.00 -0.27
N ARG A 405 -30.82 -81.88 -1.10
CA ARG A 405 -29.42 -81.87 -0.63
C ARG A 405 -28.87 -80.45 -0.69
N ARG A 406 -27.95 -80.15 0.22
CA ARG A 406 -27.19 -78.89 0.19
C ARG A 406 -26.28 -78.86 -1.03
N SER A 407 -26.27 -77.73 -1.73
CA SER A 407 -25.44 -77.48 -2.93
C SER A 407 -24.80 -76.09 -2.82
N GLY A 408 -23.72 -75.98 -2.04
CA GLY A 408 -23.13 -74.68 -1.66
C GLY A 408 -23.76 -74.07 -0.41
N ASP A 409 -23.45 -72.81 -0.13
CA ASP A 409 -23.73 -72.21 1.18
C ASP A 409 -25.21 -71.87 1.41
N THR A 410 -25.92 -71.43 0.37
CA THR A 410 -27.30 -70.93 0.46
C THR A 410 -28.29 -71.62 -0.49
N ARG A 411 -27.93 -72.77 -1.06
CA ARG A 411 -28.75 -73.46 -2.07
C ARG A 411 -29.02 -74.90 -1.69
N CYS A 412 -30.25 -75.32 -1.97
CA CYS A 412 -30.74 -76.68 -1.81
C CYS A 412 -31.21 -77.19 -3.18
N GLU A 413 -30.68 -78.33 -3.61
CA GLU A 413 -31.07 -78.99 -4.86
C GLU A 413 -31.95 -80.19 -4.55
N ARG A 414 -33.03 -80.32 -5.30
CA ARG A 414 -33.97 -81.43 -5.14
C ARG A 414 -33.28 -82.74 -5.46
N LEU A 415 -33.49 -83.75 -4.61
CA LEU A 415 -32.99 -85.10 -4.84
C LEU A 415 -33.68 -85.74 -6.07
N PRO A 416 -33.05 -86.70 -6.76
CA PRO A 416 -33.67 -87.40 -7.88
C PRO A 416 -34.98 -88.06 -7.46
N CYS A 417 -36.08 -87.74 -8.16
CA CYS A 417 -37.38 -88.34 -7.88
C CYS A 417 -37.46 -89.75 -8.46
N ASN A 418 -37.63 -90.76 -7.61
CA ASN A 418 -37.88 -92.13 -8.04
C ASN A 418 -39.38 -92.34 -8.29
N GLN A 419 -39.85 -91.90 -9.46
CA GLN A 419 -41.21 -92.10 -10.03
C GLN A 419 -42.44 -91.61 -9.25
N SER A 420 -42.31 -90.97 -8.09
CA SER A 420 -43.43 -90.28 -7.43
C SER A 420 -43.79 -88.97 -8.16
N SER A 421 -45.05 -88.85 -8.60
CA SER A 421 -45.59 -87.65 -9.24
C SER A 421 -45.62 -86.42 -8.31
N GLU A 422 -45.74 -86.63 -7.00
CA GLU A 422 -45.70 -85.56 -5.99
C GLU A 422 -44.32 -84.90 -5.90
N CYS A 423 -43.24 -85.68 -6.06
CA CYS A 423 -41.87 -85.16 -6.04
C CYS A 423 -41.56 -84.29 -7.26
N LEU A 424 -42.20 -84.53 -8.42
CA LEU A 424 -42.06 -83.72 -9.62
C LEU A 424 -42.71 -82.32 -9.48
N ALA A 425 -43.65 -82.15 -8.55
CA ALA A 425 -44.23 -80.85 -8.23
C ALA A 425 -43.33 -79.99 -7.32
N LEU A 426 -42.32 -80.57 -6.69
CA LEU A 426 -41.39 -79.83 -5.84
C LEU A 426 -40.44 -78.94 -6.67
N PRO A 427 -40.09 -77.74 -6.17
CA PRO A 427 -39.10 -76.88 -6.81
C PRO A 427 -37.79 -77.61 -7.14
N VAL A 428 -37.22 -77.33 -8.31
CA VAL A 428 -35.95 -77.92 -8.74
C VAL A 428 -34.81 -77.46 -7.82
N ARG A 429 -34.88 -76.20 -7.37
CA ARG A 429 -33.88 -75.58 -6.51
C ARG A 429 -34.56 -74.59 -5.56
N ILE A 430 -34.11 -74.60 -4.31
CA ILE A 430 -34.43 -73.57 -3.31
C ILE A 430 -33.15 -72.75 -3.07
N THR A 431 -33.23 -71.43 -3.18
CA THR A 431 -32.10 -70.54 -2.89
C THR A 431 -32.48 -69.53 -1.82
N TYR A 432 -31.62 -69.39 -0.82
CA TYR A 432 -31.82 -68.49 0.30
C TYR A 432 -31.04 -67.19 0.07
N TYR A 433 -31.72 -66.07 0.27
CA TYR A 433 -31.15 -64.74 0.18
C TYR A 433 -31.44 -63.98 1.46
N HIS A 434 -30.48 -63.16 1.86
CA HIS A 434 -30.57 -62.29 3.01
C HIS A 434 -30.34 -60.86 2.52
N LEU A 435 -31.28 -59.96 2.77
CA LEU A 435 -31.19 -58.56 2.38
C LEU A 435 -31.45 -57.69 3.61
N THR A 436 -30.82 -56.53 3.66
CA THR A 436 -31.03 -55.54 4.71
C THR A 436 -31.28 -54.18 4.08
N PHE A 437 -32.19 -53.41 4.68
CA PHE A 437 -32.47 -52.03 4.33
C PHE A 437 -33.14 -51.32 5.53
N PRO A 438 -33.00 -49.99 5.66
CA PRO A 438 -33.57 -49.27 6.81
C PRO A 438 -35.09 -49.16 6.73
N THR A 439 -35.75 -48.72 7.81
CA THR A 439 -37.14 -48.28 7.75
C THR A 439 -37.28 -47.04 6.85
N LYS A 440 -38.50 -46.72 6.44
CA LYS A 440 -38.80 -45.51 5.65
C LYS A 440 -38.08 -45.41 4.29
N ILE A 441 -37.67 -46.52 3.67
CA ILE A 441 -37.13 -46.49 2.30
C ILE A 441 -38.14 -45.85 1.32
N PRO A 442 -37.67 -45.21 0.22
CA PRO A 442 -38.53 -44.68 -0.82
C PRO A 442 -39.46 -45.75 -1.41
N ILE A 443 -40.65 -45.35 -1.84
CA ILE A 443 -41.63 -46.28 -2.43
C ILE A 443 -42.12 -45.73 -3.78
N PRO A 444 -42.17 -46.57 -4.84
CA PRO A 444 -41.79 -47.99 -4.86
C PRO A 444 -40.26 -48.20 -4.97
N THR A 445 -39.72 -49.19 -4.26
CA THR A 445 -38.30 -49.57 -4.37
C THR A 445 -38.15 -51.04 -4.77
N ASN A 446 -37.33 -51.29 -5.79
CA ASN A 446 -36.97 -52.64 -6.23
C ASN A 446 -35.86 -53.18 -5.32
N ILE A 447 -36.11 -54.28 -4.60
CA ILE A 447 -35.17 -54.82 -3.60
C ILE A 447 -34.52 -56.14 -4.02
N PHE A 448 -35.13 -56.89 -4.93
CA PHE A 448 -34.57 -58.16 -5.39
C PHE A 448 -34.96 -58.43 -6.83
N ARG A 449 -33.99 -58.81 -7.67
CA ARG A 449 -34.24 -59.22 -9.05
C ARG A 449 -33.98 -60.72 -9.18
N MET A 450 -34.82 -61.41 -9.93
CA MET A 450 -34.69 -62.83 -10.21
C MET A 450 -34.85 -63.09 -11.70
N GLY A 451 -34.20 -64.14 -12.19
CA GLY A 451 -34.28 -64.56 -13.57
C GLY A 451 -33.34 -65.72 -13.85
N PRO A 452 -33.49 -66.40 -14.99
CA PRO A 452 -32.53 -67.39 -15.42
C PRO A 452 -31.17 -66.74 -15.71
N SER A 453 -30.07 -67.47 -15.50
CA SER A 453 -28.72 -66.96 -15.82
C SER A 453 -28.56 -66.60 -17.29
N ASN A 454 -29.24 -67.34 -18.17
CA ASN A 454 -29.33 -67.06 -19.61
C ASN A 454 -30.81 -67.12 -20.01
N SER A 455 -31.34 -66.01 -20.52
CA SER A 455 -32.65 -65.95 -21.16
C SER A 455 -32.56 -66.42 -22.62
N VAL A 456 -33.55 -67.17 -23.06
CA VAL A 456 -33.68 -67.67 -24.44
C VAL A 456 -34.98 -67.11 -25.02
N LEU A 457 -34.97 -66.81 -26.32
CA LEU A 457 -36.16 -66.31 -27.01
C LEU A 457 -37.27 -67.38 -26.97
N GLY A 458 -38.45 -66.99 -26.47
CA GLY A 458 -39.57 -67.90 -26.23
C GLY A 458 -39.64 -68.48 -24.81
N ASP A 459 -38.73 -68.10 -23.91
CA ASP A 459 -38.92 -68.35 -22.48
C ASP A 459 -40.16 -67.61 -21.98
N ASP A 460 -41.00 -68.33 -21.23
CA ASP A 460 -42.09 -67.73 -20.47
C ASP A 460 -41.83 -67.85 -18.97
N ILE A 461 -41.85 -66.71 -18.30
CA ILE A 461 -41.51 -66.57 -16.88
C ILE A 461 -42.71 -66.02 -16.13
N GLU A 462 -43.15 -66.75 -15.12
CA GLU A 462 -44.12 -66.26 -14.14
C GLU A 462 -43.43 -66.13 -12.77
N VAL A 463 -43.74 -65.05 -12.06
CA VAL A 463 -43.22 -64.80 -10.70
C VAL A 463 -44.36 -64.48 -9.76
N ALA A 464 -44.36 -65.13 -8.59
CA ALA A 464 -45.39 -64.93 -7.58
C ALA A 464 -44.82 -65.03 -6.17
N ILE A 465 -45.30 -64.18 -5.27
CA ILE A 465 -45.06 -64.36 -3.84
C ILE A 465 -46.02 -65.46 -3.37
N VAL A 466 -45.48 -66.56 -2.89
CA VAL A 466 -46.28 -67.73 -2.46
C VAL A 466 -46.46 -67.79 -0.94
N ASP A 467 -45.63 -67.09 -0.16
CA ASP A 467 -45.74 -67.01 1.29
C ASP A 467 -45.01 -65.77 1.86
N GLY A 468 -45.33 -65.37 3.08
CA GLY A 468 -44.58 -64.36 3.84
C GLY A 468 -44.94 -62.89 3.57
N ASN A 469 -46.08 -62.62 2.93
CA ASN A 469 -46.52 -61.25 2.58
C ASN A 469 -47.95 -60.95 3.06
N GLN A 470 -48.31 -61.39 4.26
CA GLN A 470 -49.67 -61.23 4.82
C GLN A 470 -50.08 -59.75 4.96
N GLY A 471 -49.12 -58.85 5.17
CA GLY A 471 -49.36 -57.39 5.22
C GLY A 471 -49.44 -56.69 3.85
N GLY A 472 -49.11 -57.40 2.76
CA GLY A 472 -49.07 -56.83 1.42
C GLY A 472 -48.02 -55.73 1.24
N TYR A 473 -46.92 -55.77 1.99
CA TYR A 473 -45.81 -54.82 1.91
C TYR A 473 -45.03 -54.95 0.60
N PHE A 474 -45.04 -56.14 0.01
CA PHE A 474 -44.24 -56.49 -1.16
C PHE A 474 -45.12 -56.85 -2.35
N ALA A 475 -44.60 -56.63 -3.56
CA ALA A 475 -45.18 -57.08 -4.81
C ALA A 475 -44.14 -57.76 -5.68
N ALA A 476 -44.49 -58.89 -6.30
CA ALA A 476 -43.72 -59.47 -7.38
C ALA A 476 -44.21 -58.90 -8.71
N LYS A 477 -43.31 -58.37 -9.52
CA LYS A 477 -43.59 -57.88 -10.88
C LYS A 477 -42.78 -58.67 -11.89
N ARG A 478 -43.43 -59.09 -12.97
CA ARG A 478 -42.78 -59.72 -14.13
C ARG A 478 -41.98 -58.67 -14.90
N LEU A 479 -40.80 -59.07 -15.38
CA LEU A 479 -39.95 -58.33 -16.30
C LEU A 479 -39.69 -59.19 -17.55
N ASP A 480 -39.24 -58.59 -18.64
CA ASP A 480 -39.04 -59.29 -19.93
C ASP A 480 -38.10 -60.50 -19.84
N HIS A 481 -37.15 -60.48 -18.89
CA HIS A 481 -36.17 -61.53 -18.69
C HIS A 481 -36.14 -62.06 -17.25
N GLY A 482 -37.26 -61.93 -16.51
CA GLY A 482 -37.32 -62.40 -15.13
C GLY A 482 -38.42 -61.74 -14.31
N GLY A 483 -38.08 -61.36 -13.09
CA GLY A 483 -38.98 -60.65 -12.21
C GLY A 483 -38.25 -59.81 -11.17
N VAL A 484 -39.02 -58.99 -10.47
CA VAL A 484 -38.52 -58.12 -9.41
C VAL A 484 -39.47 -58.15 -8.22
N LEU A 485 -38.91 -58.22 -7.02
CA LEU A 485 -39.60 -57.98 -5.77
C LEU A 485 -39.49 -56.49 -5.43
N VAL A 486 -40.64 -55.87 -5.20
CA VAL A 486 -40.78 -54.43 -4.98
C VAL A 486 -41.43 -54.18 -3.63
N VAL A 487 -40.90 -53.24 -2.86
CA VAL A 487 -41.58 -52.69 -1.67
C VAL A 487 -42.62 -51.68 -2.15
N GLN A 488 -43.88 -51.93 -1.83
CA GLN A 488 -45.03 -51.13 -2.28
C GLN A 488 -45.79 -50.44 -1.13
N LYS A 489 -45.51 -50.79 0.13
CA LYS A 489 -46.07 -50.11 1.30
C LYS A 489 -44.96 -49.72 2.29
N PRO A 490 -45.10 -48.58 3.00
CA PRO A 490 -44.10 -48.10 3.95
C PRO A 490 -43.96 -49.07 5.12
N ILE A 491 -42.71 -49.39 5.44
CA ILE A 491 -42.33 -50.14 6.64
C ILE A 491 -41.74 -49.12 7.61
N THR A 492 -42.54 -48.74 8.61
CA THR A 492 -42.21 -47.66 9.56
C THR A 492 -41.50 -48.17 10.81
N LEU A 493 -41.71 -49.43 11.17
CA LEU A 493 -41.10 -50.08 12.33
C LEU A 493 -40.09 -51.13 11.87
N PRO A 494 -38.97 -51.30 12.61
CA PRO A 494 -38.03 -52.38 12.35
C PRO A 494 -38.73 -53.73 12.46
N GLN A 495 -38.62 -54.55 11.43
CA GLN A 495 -39.26 -55.85 11.38
C GLN A 495 -38.55 -56.76 10.38
N ASP A 496 -38.40 -58.02 10.77
CA ASP A 496 -37.85 -59.05 9.88
C ASP A 496 -38.98 -59.74 9.11
N PHE A 497 -38.77 -59.99 7.82
CA PHE A 497 -39.71 -60.71 6.94
C PHE A 497 -39.03 -61.94 6.34
N GLU A 498 -39.77 -63.05 6.22
CA GLU A 498 -39.33 -64.21 5.44
C GLU A 498 -40.31 -64.42 4.28
N ILE A 499 -39.89 -64.07 3.07
CA ILE A 499 -40.71 -64.11 1.87
C ILE A 499 -40.34 -65.33 1.04
N SER A 500 -41.34 -66.08 0.61
CA SER A 500 -41.15 -67.15 -0.36
C SER A 500 -41.64 -66.69 -1.72
N LEU A 501 -40.73 -66.69 -2.68
CA LEU A 501 -40.96 -66.17 -4.01
C LEU A 501 -40.71 -67.30 -5.01
N GLU A 502 -41.73 -67.63 -5.78
CA GLU A 502 -41.69 -68.69 -6.78
C GLU A 502 -41.49 -68.10 -8.17
N MET A 503 -40.59 -68.70 -8.94
CA MET A 503 -40.40 -68.43 -10.36
C MET A 503 -40.67 -69.71 -11.15
N LYS A 504 -41.65 -69.64 -12.05
CA LYS A 504 -41.93 -70.70 -13.01
C LYS A 504 -41.32 -70.31 -14.35
N LEU A 505 -40.41 -71.14 -14.84
CA LEU A 505 -39.78 -70.99 -16.15
C LEU A 505 -40.31 -72.09 -17.07
N ARG A 506 -41.00 -71.72 -18.14
CA ARG A 506 -41.41 -72.62 -19.20
C ARG A 506 -40.45 -72.43 -20.39
N ARG A 507 -39.63 -73.45 -20.67
CA ARG A 507 -38.63 -73.45 -21.75
C ARG A 507 -38.76 -74.72 -22.58
N PHE A 508 -38.93 -74.58 -23.89
CA PHE A 508 -39.14 -75.69 -24.83
C PHE A 508 -40.24 -76.68 -24.37
N GLY A 509 -41.31 -76.17 -23.76
CA GLY A 509 -42.42 -76.99 -23.24
C GLY A 509 -42.19 -77.61 -21.86
N HIS A 510 -40.97 -77.56 -21.31
CA HIS A 510 -40.66 -78.02 -19.95
C HIS A 510 -40.89 -76.91 -18.93
N LEU A 511 -41.64 -77.21 -17.87
CA LEU A 511 -41.86 -76.33 -16.72
C LEU A 511 -40.83 -76.63 -15.63
N SER A 512 -40.06 -75.64 -15.24
CA SER A 512 -39.15 -75.69 -14.08
C SER A 512 -39.57 -74.67 -13.04
N VAL A 513 -39.71 -75.11 -11.79
CA VAL A 513 -40.08 -74.24 -10.66
C VAL A 513 -38.84 -73.99 -9.81
N TYR A 514 -38.60 -72.72 -9.50
CA TYR A 514 -37.52 -72.27 -8.62
C TYR A 514 -38.12 -71.52 -7.44
N LEU A 515 -37.63 -71.84 -6.24
CA LEU A 515 -38.09 -71.18 -5.01
C LEU A 515 -36.97 -70.33 -4.43
N PHE A 516 -37.28 -69.07 -4.15
CA PHE A 516 -36.39 -68.12 -3.51
C PHE A 516 -36.94 -67.82 -2.11
N LYS A 517 -36.16 -68.16 -1.08
CA LYS A 517 -36.46 -67.86 0.33
C LYS A 517 -35.68 -66.60 0.70
N ILE A 518 -36.35 -65.47 0.79
CA ILE A 518 -35.73 -64.16 1.01
C ILE A 518 -36.04 -63.71 2.42
N ARG A 519 -35.03 -63.69 3.28
CA ARG A 519 -35.10 -63.05 4.60
C ARG A 519 -34.70 -61.58 4.47
N LEU A 520 -35.60 -60.69 4.84
CA LEU A 520 -35.41 -59.25 4.82
C LEU A 520 -35.27 -58.77 6.26
N PHE A 521 -34.15 -58.15 6.59
CA PHE A 521 -33.90 -57.52 7.88
C PHE A 521 -34.11 -56.02 7.76
N VAL A 522 -35.26 -55.53 8.21
CA VAL A 522 -35.56 -54.08 8.19
C VAL A 522 -35.12 -53.47 9.50
N THR A 523 -34.07 -52.66 9.44
CA THR A 523 -33.42 -52.05 10.61
C THR A 523 -33.93 -50.62 10.83
N PRO A 524 -33.90 -50.08 12.05
CA PRO A 524 -34.29 -48.69 12.28
C PRO A 524 -33.39 -47.74 11.48
N ASP A 525 -34.01 -46.69 10.93
CA ASP A 525 -33.29 -45.57 10.36
C ASP A 525 -32.73 -44.67 11.48
N GLU A 526 -31.71 -45.16 12.18
CA GLU A 526 -31.06 -44.47 13.30
C GLU A 526 -30.30 -43.21 12.85
N LEU A 527 -29.94 -43.14 11.57
CA LEU A 527 -29.23 -42.02 10.98
C LEU A 527 -30.15 -40.82 10.69
N SER A 528 -31.46 -41.03 10.45
CA SER A 528 -32.39 -39.92 10.20
C SER A 528 -33.06 -39.35 11.45
N ASN A 529 -33.19 -40.13 12.53
CA ASN A 529 -33.90 -39.70 13.74
C ASN A 529 -33.08 -38.74 14.64
N ALA A 530 -31.78 -38.59 14.42
CA ALA A 530 -30.90 -37.76 15.26
C ALA A 530 -30.63 -36.35 14.72
N ILE A 531 -31.16 -36.01 13.53
CA ILE A 531 -30.97 -34.68 12.91
C ILE A 531 -31.77 -33.57 13.65
N ILE A 532 -32.63 -33.94 14.62
CA ILE A 532 -33.62 -33.03 15.24
C ILE A 532 -33.32 -32.73 16.73
N GLU A 533 -32.27 -33.30 17.34
CA GLU A 533 -31.90 -33.03 18.75
C GLU A 533 -30.57 -32.30 18.95
#